data_AF-R6H098-F1
#
_entry.id   AF-R6H098-F1
#
_cell.length_a   1.000
_cell.length_b   1.000
_cell.length_c   1.000
_cell.angle_alpha   90.00
_cell.angle_beta   90.00
_cell.angle_gamma   90.00
#
_symmetry.space_group_name_H-M   'P 1'
#
loop_
_entity.id
_entity.type
_entity.pdbx_description
1 polymer ?
#
loop_
_entity_poly.entity_id
_entity_poly.type
_entity_poly.pdbx_seq_one_letter_code
_entity_poly.pdbx_strand_id
1 'polypeptide(L)'
;MRSPMVLIQDVFLWIKEPLRSDGAVRETVEKTRPKLRSALSALFPGRLLLSFDAETLNQSLWHKVQAHNQVLDVPPGVRRLGPYMCVPYGKILADEVVPNTVTKTLHADKVYAANMESFSILEAPGYSSLSGQVRTIKSFRRPVILVDDLLHWGHRIHALDHIFKEERVEIRSIVVGLMSGQGRDLMLTQGQTVDCEYFIPNLNHWLTESSLYPFIGGDSIDRPEEFSWKRPSINMILPYVNPTFLPGSDDKTRIRLSKAVLENARDILAALERRHLETFTTALTLERLAEALYRPRLPDRGRHLRYDLSVPASSYVADDLNQLQRISMTEVIHGL
;
A
#
# COMPACT_ATOMS: atom_id res chain seq x y z
N MET A 1 -16.98 -3.15 21.16
CA MET A 1 -15.75 -2.37 20.89
C MET A 1 -16.12 -1.09 20.14
N ARG A 2 -15.76 0.09 20.67
CA ARG A 2 -16.08 1.39 20.06
C ARG A 2 -14.90 1.78 19.14
N SER A 3 -15.04 1.54 17.84
CA SER A 3 -14.18 2.10 16.78
C SER A 3 -12.70 1.67 16.75
N PRO A 4 -12.37 0.38 16.47
CA PRO A 4 -10.99 -0.05 16.27
C PRO A 4 -10.34 0.59 15.03
N MET A 5 -9.01 0.59 15.05
CA MET A 5 -8.16 0.94 13.93
C MET A 5 -7.41 -0.27 13.40
N VAL A 6 -6.99 -0.17 12.15
CA VAL A 6 -6.21 -1.20 11.47
C VAL A 6 -4.86 -0.63 11.03
N LEU A 7 -3.80 -1.42 11.22
CA LEU A 7 -2.52 -1.26 10.55
C LEU A 7 -2.22 -2.53 9.75
N ILE A 8 -2.12 -2.42 8.43
CA ILE A 8 -1.62 -3.49 7.56
C ILE A 8 -0.11 -3.30 7.43
N GLN A 9 0.66 -4.26 7.91
CA GLN A 9 2.11 -4.25 7.94
C GLN A 9 2.64 -4.95 6.68
N ASP A 10 2.84 -4.20 5.61
CA ASP A 10 3.12 -4.71 4.26
C ASP A 10 4.52 -4.39 3.75
N VAL A 11 5.41 -3.77 4.54
CA VAL A 11 6.70 -3.27 4.02
C VAL A 11 7.55 -4.36 3.36
N PHE A 12 7.49 -5.60 3.84
CA PHE A 12 8.21 -6.73 3.24
C PHE A 12 7.75 -7.06 1.82
N LEU A 13 6.48 -6.79 1.47
CA LEU A 13 5.95 -7.00 0.12
C LEU A 13 6.55 -6.01 -0.90
N TRP A 14 7.19 -4.94 -0.45
CA TRP A 14 7.83 -3.94 -1.31
C TRP A 14 9.30 -4.24 -1.56
N ILE A 15 9.93 -5.08 -0.74
CA ILE A 15 11.36 -5.40 -0.79
C ILE A 15 11.58 -6.63 -1.68
N LYS A 16 12.58 -6.57 -2.56
CA LYS A 16 12.98 -7.67 -3.44
C LYS A 16 13.87 -8.68 -2.73
N GLU A 17 13.83 -9.93 -3.19
CA GLU A 17 14.86 -10.90 -2.83
C GLU A 17 16.21 -10.54 -3.48
N PRO A 18 17.35 -10.84 -2.84
CA PRO A 18 17.52 -11.52 -1.56
C PRO A 18 17.41 -10.60 -0.32
N LEU A 19 17.24 -9.29 -0.51
CA LEU A 19 17.24 -8.31 0.59
C LEU A 19 16.03 -8.47 1.53
N ARG A 20 14.89 -8.95 1.03
CA ARG A 20 13.69 -9.23 1.84
C ARG A 20 13.93 -10.33 2.87
N SER A 21 14.70 -11.37 2.50
CA SER A 21 15.04 -12.48 3.40
C SER A 21 16.30 -12.25 4.23
N ASP A 22 17.05 -11.16 3.96
CA ASP A 22 18.25 -10.80 4.72
C ASP A 22 17.93 -10.53 6.21
N GLY A 23 18.69 -11.19 7.10
CA GLY A 23 18.46 -11.12 8.54
C GLY A 23 18.54 -9.72 9.13
N ALA A 24 19.47 -8.88 8.65
CA ALA A 24 19.65 -7.53 9.17
C ALA A 24 18.53 -6.58 8.70
N VAL A 25 18.05 -6.75 7.46
CA VAL A 25 16.88 -6.01 6.95
C VAL A 25 15.63 -6.40 7.74
N ARG A 26 15.38 -7.70 7.92
CA ARG A 26 14.23 -8.20 8.70
C ARG A 26 14.26 -7.72 10.14
N GLU A 27 15.41 -7.82 10.80
CA GLU A 27 15.58 -7.34 12.17
C GLU A 27 15.31 -5.84 12.28
N THR A 28 15.78 -5.05 11.30
CA THR A 28 15.53 -3.60 11.27
C THR A 28 14.03 -3.30 11.16
N VAL A 29 13.34 -3.94 10.21
CA VAL A 29 11.88 -3.79 10.06
C VAL A 29 11.16 -4.16 11.36
N GLU A 30 11.46 -5.31 11.96
CA GLU A 30 10.81 -5.73 13.20
C GLU A 30 11.07 -4.76 14.37
N LYS A 31 12.26 -4.18 14.48
CA LYS A 31 12.58 -3.16 15.50
C LYS A 31 11.82 -1.86 15.32
N THR A 32 11.49 -1.49 14.09
CA THR A 32 10.78 -0.24 13.77
C THR A 32 9.27 -0.29 14.01
N ARG A 33 8.66 -1.48 13.88
CA ARG A 33 7.21 -1.71 14.00
C ARG A 33 6.61 -1.30 15.36
N PRO A 34 7.21 -1.63 16.53
CA PRO A 34 6.73 -1.18 17.83
C PRO A 34 6.61 0.34 17.94
N LYS A 35 7.56 1.08 17.36
CA LYS A 35 7.58 2.54 17.38
C LYS A 35 6.42 3.14 16.56
N LEU A 36 6.17 2.58 15.37
CA LEU A 36 5.02 2.98 14.55
C LEU A 36 3.70 2.71 15.28
N ARG A 37 3.54 1.51 15.85
CA ARG A 37 2.33 1.17 16.62
C ARG A 37 2.12 2.11 17.79
N SER A 38 3.18 2.42 18.55
CA SER A 38 3.10 3.36 19.67
C SER A 38 2.67 4.76 19.22
N ALA A 39 3.23 5.27 18.11
CA ALA A 39 2.86 6.58 17.58
C ALA A 39 1.42 6.62 17.06
N LEU A 40 0.96 5.56 16.39
CA LEU A 40 -0.43 5.42 15.92
C LEU A 40 -1.42 5.31 17.09
N SER A 41 -1.10 4.53 18.12
CA SER A 41 -1.94 4.45 19.32
C SER A 41 -2.03 5.77 20.07
N ALA A 42 -0.97 6.58 20.05
CA ALA A 42 -0.98 7.91 20.66
C ALA A 42 -1.90 8.91 19.93
N LEU A 43 -2.11 8.75 18.61
CA LEU A 43 -3.04 9.58 17.84
C LEU A 43 -4.51 9.33 18.21
N PHE A 44 -4.82 8.15 18.75
CA PHE A 44 -6.19 7.74 19.03
C PHE A 44 -6.29 7.10 20.41
N PRO A 45 -6.17 7.90 21.48
CA PRO A 45 -6.21 7.38 22.84
C PRO A 45 -7.52 6.64 23.10
N GLY A 46 -7.42 5.47 23.74
CA GLY A 46 -8.56 4.62 24.07
C GLY A 46 -9.11 3.78 22.91
N ARG A 47 -8.50 3.83 21.72
CA ARG A 47 -8.87 2.95 20.58
C ARG A 47 -7.92 1.76 20.46
N LEU A 48 -8.47 0.60 20.11
CA LEU A 48 -7.69 -0.59 19.82
C LEU A 48 -7.05 -0.48 18.43
N LEU A 49 -5.73 -0.69 18.36
CA LEU A 49 -5.01 -0.83 17.09
C LEU A 49 -4.82 -2.33 16.78
N LEU A 50 -5.50 -2.82 15.75
CA LEU A 50 -5.33 -4.17 15.21
C LEU A 50 -4.24 -4.13 14.14
N SER A 51 -3.17 -4.90 14.33
CA SER A 51 -2.08 -5.00 13.35
C SER A 51 -2.18 -6.33 12.62
N PHE A 52 -2.16 -6.28 11.29
CA PHE A 52 -2.20 -7.46 10.41
C PHE A 52 -0.92 -7.53 9.60
N ASP A 53 -0.25 -8.68 9.65
CA ASP A 53 0.87 -8.96 8.78
C ASP A 53 0.36 -9.31 7.37
N ALA A 54 0.89 -8.61 6.35
CA ALA A 54 0.38 -8.75 4.99
C ALA A 54 0.75 -10.10 4.34
N GLU A 55 1.85 -10.74 4.74
CA GLU A 55 2.22 -12.07 4.24
C GLU A 55 1.24 -13.13 4.75
N THR A 56 0.88 -13.05 6.03
CA THR A 56 -0.14 -13.92 6.64
C THR A 56 -1.50 -13.68 5.99
N LEU A 57 -1.86 -12.42 5.76
CA LEU A 57 -3.12 -12.07 5.11
C LEU A 57 -3.17 -12.55 3.64
N ASN A 58 -2.04 -12.49 2.91
CA ASN A 58 -1.91 -13.10 1.58
C ASN A 58 -2.21 -14.61 1.62
N GLN A 59 -1.64 -15.35 2.59
CA GLN A 59 -1.85 -16.79 2.73
C GLN A 59 -3.32 -17.14 3.03
N SER A 60 -3.98 -16.40 3.92
CA SER A 60 -5.41 -16.55 4.18
C SER A 60 -6.24 -16.29 2.92
N LEU A 61 -5.93 -15.23 2.17
CA LEU A 61 -6.62 -14.91 0.93
C LEU A 61 -6.40 -15.93 -0.17
N TRP A 62 -5.21 -16.54 -0.28
CA TRP A 62 -4.98 -17.68 -1.17
C TRP A 62 -5.96 -18.80 -0.89
N HIS A 63 -6.08 -19.21 0.37
CA HIS A 63 -6.97 -20.29 0.77
C HIS A 63 -8.43 -19.97 0.42
N LYS A 64 -8.89 -18.73 0.67
CA LYS A 64 -10.23 -18.28 0.27
C LYS A 64 -10.43 -18.32 -1.23
N VAL A 65 -9.50 -17.77 -2.01
CA VAL A 65 -9.59 -17.80 -3.48
C VAL A 65 -9.63 -19.24 -3.99
N GLN A 66 -8.82 -20.15 -3.44
CA GLN A 66 -8.86 -21.57 -3.80
C GLN A 66 -10.18 -22.25 -3.46
N ALA A 67 -10.81 -21.88 -2.34
CA ALA A 67 -12.13 -22.36 -1.97
C ALA A 67 -13.21 -21.90 -2.98
N HIS A 68 -13.24 -20.60 -3.27
CA HIS A 68 -14.15 -20.02 -4.27
C HIS A 68 -13.89 -20.61 -5.67
N ASN A 69 -12.64 -20.91 -5.99
CA ASN A 69 -12.22 -21.50 -7.25
C ASN A 69 -12.27 -23.04 -7.27
N GLN A 70 -12.76 -23.70 -6.22
CA GLN A 70 -12.97 -25.15 -6.16
C GLN A 70 -11.69 -25.98 -6.42
N VAL A 71 -10.56 -25.56 -5.85
CA VAL A 71 -9.25 -26.22 -6.03
C VAL A 71 -8.50 -26.56 -4.74
N LEU A 72 -9.17 -26.48 -3.58
CA LEU A 72 -8.56 -26.87 -2.29
C LEU A 72 -8.22 -28.36 -2.20
N ASP A 73 -8.95 -29.20 -2.92
CA ASP A 73 -8.78 -30.65 -2.98
C ASP A 73 -7.65 -31.09 -3.92
N VAL A 74 -7.01 -30.16 -4.64
CA VAL A 74 -5.93 -30.50 -5.58
C VAL A 74 -4.65 -30.82 -4.82
N PRO A 75 -4.10 -32.05 -4.92
CA PRO A 75 -2.91 -32.43 -4.17
C PRO A 75 -1.66 -31.64 -4.58
N PRO A 76 -0.66 -31.50 -3.68
CA PRO A 76 0.63 -30.90 -4.02
C PRO A 76 1.27 -31.57 -5.24
N GLY A 77 1.82 -30.76 -6.16
CA GLY A 77 2.46 -31.25 -7.39
C GLY A 77 1.48 -31.59 -8.54
N VAL A 78 0.18 -31.63 -8.29
CA VAL A 78 -0.85 -31.81 -9.33
C VAL A 78 -1.37 -30.46 -9.80
N ARG A 79 -1.51 -30.28 -11.12
CA ARG A 79 -2.06 -29.06 -11.72
C ARG A 79 -3.47 -29.29 -12.23
N ARG A 80 -4.46 -28.72 -11.55
CA ARG A 80 -5.86 -28.63 -12.03
C ARG A 80 -6.38 -27.23 -11.78
N LEU A 81 -6.61 -26.47 -12.85
CA LEU A 81 -7.12 -25.11 -12.74
C LEU A 81 -8.62 -25.12 -12.41
N GLY A 82 -9.04 -24.27 -11.48
CA GLY A 82 -10.45 -24.02 -11.22
C GLY A 82 -11.16 -23.27 -12.36
N PRO A 83 -12.48 -23.10 -12.31
CA PRO A 83 -13.25 -22.45 -13.37
C PRO A 83 -13.03 -20.94 -13.45
N TYR A 84 -12.68 -20.29 -12.34
CA TYR A 84 -12.57 -18.85 -12.21
C TYR A 84 -11.13 -18.34 -12.27
N MET A 85 -11.02 -17.03 -12.40
CA MET A 85 -9.76 -16.29 -12.45
C MET A 85 -9.65 -15.37 -11.23
N CYS A 86 -8.49 -15.36 -10.58
CA CYS A 86 -8.17 -14.40 -9.53
C CYS A 86 -7.64 -13.11 -10.17
N VAL A 87 -8.24 -11.98 -9.80
CA VAL A 87 -7.79 -10.65 -10.23
C VAL A 87 -7.56 -9.78 -8.99
N PRO A 88 -6.32 -9.77 -8.47
CA PRO A 88 -5.93 -8.77 -7.48
C PRO A 88 -6.01 -7.38 -8.10
N TYR A 89 -6.70 -6.46 -7.43
CA TYR A 89 -6.79 -5.06 -7.83
C TYR A 89 -6.35 -4.11 -6.69
N GLY A 90 -5.92 -4.70 -5.57
CA GLY A 90 -5.33 -4.04 -4.41
C GLY A 90 -3.82 -4.14 -4.32
N LYS A 91 -3.30 -3.81 -3.13
CA LYS A 91 -1.89 -4.03 -2.77
C LYS A 91 -1.62 -5.47 -2.33
N ILE A 92 -2.63 -6.15 -1.79
CA ILE A 92 -2.55 -7.54 -1.37
C ILE A 92 -2.65 -8.49 -2.57
N LEU A 93 -1.94 -9.62 -2.52
CA LEU A 93 -1.77 -10.54 -3.66
C LEU A 93 -1.27 -9.91 -4.97
N ALA A 94 -0.85 -8.64 -4.96
CA ALA A 94 -0.26 -8.03 -6.12
C ALA A 94 1.06 -8.75 -6.43
N ASP A 95 1.22 -9.20 -7.67
CA ASP A 95 2.39 -9.94 -8.15
C ASP A 95 2.55 -11.37 -7.56
N GLU A 96 1.54 -11.88 -6.86
CA GLU A 96 1.49 -13.27 -6.37
C GLU A 96 0.63 -14.17 -7.27
N VAL A 97 1.03 -15.44 -7.42
CA VAL A 97 0.24 -16.43 -8.17
C VAL A 97 -0.47 -17.35 -7.20
N VAL A 98 -1.81 -17.40 -7.28
CA VAL A 98 -2.61 -18.31 -6.46
C VAL A 98 -2.49 -19.72 -7.06
N PRO A 99 -2.04 -20.74 -6.30
CA PRO A 99 -1.88 -22.09 -6.83
C PRO A 99 -3.19 -22.64 -7.41
N ASN A 100 -3.09 -23.36 -8.52
CA ASN A 100 -4.23 -23.95 -9.23
C ASN A 100 -5.31 -22.93 -9.68
N THR A 101 -4.95 -21.65 -9.78
CA THR A 101 -5.84 -20.58 -10.21
C THR A 101 -5.17 -19.73 -11.28
N VAL A 102 -5.92 -19.34 -12.31
CA VAL A 102 -5.42 -18.35 -13.27
C VAL A 102 -5.41 -17.00 -12.55
N THR A 103 -4.26 -16.34 -12.48
CA THR A 103 -4.13 -15.04 -11.80
C THR A 103 -3.66 -13.96 -12.75
N LYS A 104 -4.31 -12.79 -12.72
CA LYS A 104 -3.85 -11.58 -13.40
C LYS A 104 -4.16 -10.34 -12.58
N THR A 105 -3.13 -9.63 -12.13
CA THR A 105 -3.29 -8.37 -11.42
C THR A 105 -3.80 -7.26 -12.35
N LEU A 106 -4.72 -6.45 -11.83
CA LEU A 106 -5.14 -5.17 -12.36
C LEU A 106 -4.38 -4.08 -11.60
N HIS A 107 -3.47 -3.41 -12.29
CA HIS A 107 -2.59 -2.40 -11.72
C HIS A 107 -3.24 -1.03 -11.81
N ALA A 108 -3.97 -0.69 -10.73
CA ALA A 108 -4.54 0.63 -10.50
C ALA A 108 -3.83 1.33 -9.34
N ASP A 109 -3.80 2.65 -9.39
CA ASP A 109 -3.18 3.50 -8.38
C ASP A 109 -4.14 4.58 -7.93
N LYS A 110 -4.04 4.96 -6.65
CA LYS A 110 -4.74 6.13 -6.12
C LYS A 110 -3.89 7.35 -6.43
N VAL A 111 -4.46 8.32 -7.15
CA VAL A 111 -3.77 9.53 -7.59
C VAL A 111 -4.45 10.74 -6.99
N TYR A 112 -3.78 11.44 -6.08
CA TYR A 112 -4.28 12.70 -5.53
C TYR A 112 -4.10 13.83 -6.52
N ALA A 113 -5.06 14.76 -6.56
CA ALA A 113 -4.84 16.05 -7.18
C ALA A 113 -3.72 16.81 -6.46
N ALA A 114 -3.00 17.69 -7.16
CA ALA A 114 -1.87 18.45 -6.58
C ALA A 114 -2.24 19.28 -5.34
N ASN A 115 -3.51 19.66 -5.19
CA ASN A 115 -4.04 20.39 -4.03
C ASN A 115 -4.47 19.49 -2.87
N MET A 116 -4.39 18.16 -3.01
CA MET A 116 -4.79 17.15 -2.03
C MET A 116 -6.30 17.12 -1.68
N GLU A 117 -7.14 17.87 -2.39
CA GLU A 117 -8.59 17.96 -2.09
C GLU A 117 -9.40 16.80 -2.65
N SER A 118 -8.86 16.11 -3.66
CA SER A 118 -9.53 14.99 -4.33
C SER A 118 -8.53 13.94 -4.78
N PHE A 119 -9.04 12.76 -5.14
CA PHE A 119 -8.25 11.70 -5.76
C PHE A 119 -9.06 11.00 -6.84
N SER A 120 -8.35 10.38 -7.78
CA SER A 120 -8.87 9.49 -8.81
C SER A 120 -8.19 8.13 -8.75
N ILE A 121 -8.80 7.11 -9.36
CA ILE A 121 -8.18 5.79 -9.55
C ILE A 121 -7.76 5.70 -11.02
N LEU A 122 -6.46 5.65 -11.26
CA LEU A 122 -5.87 5.62 -12.61
C LEU A 122 -4.98 4.38 -12.78
N GLU A 123 -4.53 4.10 -14.00
CA GLU A 123 -3.51 3.08 -14.23
C GLU A 123 -2.21 3.38 -13.47
N ALA A 124 -1.59 2.32 -12.94
CA ALA A 124 -0.28 2.45 -12.31
C ALA A 124 0.79 2.84 -13.33
N PRO A 125 1.84 3.60 -12.93
CA PRO A 125 2.93 3.98 -13.82
C PRO A 125 3.55 2.79 -14.56
N GLY A 126 3.67 2.91 -15.88
CA GLY A 126 4.26 1.86 -16.73
C GLY A 126 3.31 0.76 -17.20
N TYR A 127 2.04 0.78 -16.75
CA TYR A 127 1.02 -0.18 -17.18
C TYR A 127 0.12 0.38 -18.28
N SER A 128 -0.57 -0.52 -18.99
CA SER A 128 -1.61 -0.15 -19.96
C SER A 128 -2.78 0.55 -19.28
N SER A 129 -3.59 1.28 -20.06
CA SER A 129 -4.84 1.87 -19.57
C SER A 129 -5.71 0.84 -18.85
N LEU A 130 -6.50 1.28 -17.87
CA LEU A 130 -7.38 0.40 -17.11
C LEU A 130 -8.29 -0.45 -18.02
N SER A 131 -8.91 0.15 -19.05
CA SER A 131 -9.69 -0.59 -20.06
C SER A 131 -8.84 -1.61 -20.84
N GLY A 132 -7.58 -1.29 -21.16
CA GLY A 132 -6.65 -2.25 -21.77
C GLY A 132 -6.34 -3.45 -20.86
N GLN A 133 -6.14 -3.20 -19.56
CA GLN A 133 -5.94 -4.26 -18.57
C GLN A 133 -7.19 -5.13 -18.41
N VAL A 134 -8.38 -4.52 -18.35
CA VAL A 134 -9.66 -5.24 -18.25
C VAL A 134 -9.95 -6.07 -19.52
N ARG A 135 -9.65 -5.56 -20.72
CA ARG A 135 -9.69 -6.37 -21.97
C ARG A 135 -8.78 -7.58 -21.91
N THR A 136 -7.58 -7.41 -21.34
CA THR A 136 -6.64 -8.52 -21.15
C THR A 136 -7.23 -9.55 -20.20
N ILE A 137 -7.82 -9.14 -19.07
CA ILE A 137 -8.52 -10.03 -18.13
C ILE A 137 -9.65 -10.79 -18.85
N LYS A 138 -10.47 -10.10 -19.63
CA LYS A 138 -11.55 -10.73 -20.41
C LYS A 138 -11.07 -11.81 -21.38
N SER A 139 -9.87 -11.64 -21.96
CA SER A 139 -9.32 -12.59 -22.93
C SER A 139 -9.13 -14.00 -22.39
N PHE A 140 -9.03 -14.16 -21.06
CA PHE A 140 -8.97 -15.47 -20.40
C PHE A 140 -10.30 -16.23 -20.40
N ARG A 141 -11.42 -15.56 -20.73
CA ARG A 141 -12.77 -16.15 -20.84
C ARG A 141 -13.20 -16.91 -19.58
N ARG A 142 -12.92 -16.32 -18.41
CA ARG A 142 -13.24 -16.88 -17.10
C ARG A 142 -13.94 -15.81 -16.26
N PRO A 143 -14.98 -16.17 -15.48
CA PRO A 143 -15.50 -15.28 -14.47
C PRO A 143 -14.42 -14.94 -13.43
N VAL A 144 -14.51 -13.73 -12.88
CA VAL A 144 -13.47 -13.12 -12.07
C VAL A 144 -13.82 -13.16 -10.58
N ILE A 145 -12.87 -13.61 -9.78
CA ILE A 145 -12.80 -13.38 -8.33
C ILE A 145 -11.90 -12.15 -8.14
N LEU A 146 -12.49 -11.02 -7.75
CA LEU A 146 -11.74 -9.82 -7.44
C LEU A 146 -11.13 -9.92 -6.04
N VAL A 147 -9.87 -9.51 -5.89
CA VAL A 147 -9.19 -9.53 -4.58
C VAL A 147 -8.62 -8.17 -4.19
N ASP A 148 -8.93 -7.72 -2.96
CA ASP A 148 -8.41 -6.46 -2.39
C ASP A 148 -7.96 -6.61 -0.93
N ASP A 149 -7.20 -5.63 -0.44
CA ASP A 149 -6.73 -5.57 0.94
C ASP A 149 -7.86 -5.18 1.92
N LEU A 150 -8.64 -4.16 1.56
CA LEU A 150 -9.70 -3.63 2.41
C LEU A 150 -10.92 -3.17 1.62
N LEU A 151 -12.11 -3.52 2.14
CA LEU A 151 -13.39 -2.96 1.69
C LEU A 151 -14.06 -2.10 2.77
N HIS A 152 -14.20 -0.80 2.49
CA HIS A 152 -14.89 0.15 3.36
C HIS A 152 -15.86 1.06 2.56
N TRP A 153 -15.37 2.08 1.85
CA TRP A 153 -16.21 2.95 0.99
C TRP A 153 -16.36 2.44 -0.45
N GLY A 154 -15.61 1.41 -0.83
CA GLY A 154 -15.64 0.86 -2.18
C GLY A 154 -15.18 1.82 -3.28
N HIS A 155 -14.42 2.88 -2.98
CA HIS A 155 -13.97 3.85 -3.99
C HIS A 155 -13.28 3.20 -5.19
N ARG A 156 -12.38 2.24 -4.94
CA ARG A 156 -11.63 1.55 -6.00
C ARG A 156 -12.54 0.68 -6.86
N ILE A 157 -13.36 -0.16 -6.25
CA ILE A 157 -14.31 -1.01 -6.99
C ILE A 157 -15.33 -0.16 -7.76
N HIS A 158 -15.83 0.91 -7.16
CA HIS A 158 -16.75 1.84 -7.82
C HIS A 158 -16.12 2.52 -9.04
N ALA A 159 -14.86 2.96 -8.93
CA ALA A 159 -14.12 3.54 -10.04
C ALA A 159 -13.84 2.53 -11.17
N LEU A 160 -13.73 1.23 -10.87
CA LEU A 160 -13.45 0.18 -11.86
C LEU A 160 -14.71 -0.49 -12.43
N ASP A 161 -15.85 -0.42 -11.72
CA ASP A 161 -17.09 -1.12 -12.05
C ASP A 161 -17.61 -0.80 -13.46
N HIS A 162 -17.59 0.47 -13.85
CA HIS A 162 -18.01 0.88 -15.19
C HIS A 162 -17.14 0.24 -16.28
N ILE A 163 -15.82 0.16 -16.07
CA ILE A 163 -14.87 -0.45 -17.03
C ILE A 163 -15.15 -1.95 -17.17
N PHE A 164 -15.38 -2.65 -16.06
CA PHE A 164 -15.74 -4.08 -16.09
C PHE A 164 -17.04 -4.33 -16.85
N LYS A 165 -18.05 -3.46 -16.66
CA LYS A 165 -19.35 -3.55 -17.34
C LYS A 165 -19.24 -3.27 -18.83
N GLU A 166 -18.56 -2.20 -19.22
CA GLU A 166 -18.30 -1.84 -20.62
C GLU A 166 -17.58 -2.96 -21.36
N GLU A 167 -16.54 -3.49 -20.72
CA GLU A 167 -15.79 -4.62 -21.27
C GLU A 167 -16.52 -5.94 -21.08
N ARG A 168 -17.68 -6.01 -20.42
CA ARG A 168 -18.47 -7.24 -20.17
C ARG A 168 -17.65 -8.36 -19.52
N VAL A 169 -16.93 -8.03 -18.46
CA VAL A 169 -16.26 -9.02 -17.58
C VAL A 169 -17.26 -9.46 -16.52
N GLU A 170 -17.47 -10.76 -16.39
CA GLU A 170 -18.31 -11.32 -15.34
C GLU A 170 -17.54 -11.35 -14.01
N ILE A 171 -18.00 -10.56 -13.04
CA ILE A 171 -17.49 -10.60 -11.67
C ILE A 171 -18.33 -11.59 -10.88
N ARG A 172 -17.71 -12.68 -10.43
CA ARG A 172 -18.37 -13.77 -9.70
C ARG A 172 -18.46 -13.47 -8.21
N SER A 173 -17.36 -13.00 -7.62
CA SER A 173 -17.28 -12.66 -6.21
C SER A 173 -16.13 -11.68 -5.96
N ILE A 174 -16.18 -11.03 -4.80
CA ILE A 174 -15.13 -10.18 -4.26
C ILE A 174 -14.63 -10.84 -2.98
N VAL A 175 -13.32 -11.01 -2.84
CA VAL A 175 -12.68 -11.53 -1.63
C VAL A 175 -11.75 -10.45 -1.10
N VAL A 176 -11.89 -10.07 0.17
CA VAL A 176 -11.03 -9.03 0.77
C VAL A 176 -10.37 -9.46 2.06
N GLY A 177 -9.18 -8.92 2.35
CA GLY A 177 -8.52 -9.18 3.63
C GLY A 177 -9.36 -8.68 4.80
N LEU A 178 -9.77 -7.42 4.72
CA LEU A 178 -10.53 -6.74 5.76
C LEU A 178 -11.82 -6.17 5.20
N MET A 179 -12.92 -6.28 5.94
CA MET A 179 -14.21 -5.68 5.56
C MET A 179 -14.84 -4.94 6.72
N SER A 180 -15.24 -3.69 6.49
CA SER A 180 -16.02 -2.92 7.47
C SER A 180 -17.52 -3.21 7.37
N GLY A 181 -18.30 -2.81 8.38
CA GLY A 181 -19.76 -2.88 8.32
C GLY A 181 -20.33 -2.10 7.13
N GLN A 182 -19.79 -0.90 6.90
CA GLN A 182 -20.16 -0.08 5.75
C GLN A 182 -19.81 -0.73 4.41
N GLY A 183 -18.64 -1.38 4.30
CA GLY A 183 -18.24 -2.10 3.10
C GLY A 183 -19.19 -3.25 2.78
N ARG A 184 -19.62 -3.98 3.82
CA ARG A 184 -20.63 -5.04 3.68
C ARG A 184 -21.97 -4.48 3.20
N ASP A 185 -22.46 -3.42 3.83
CA ASP A 185 -23.77 -2.84 3.50
C ASP A 185 -23.79 -2.27 2.06
N LEU A 186 -22.66 -1.70 1.61
CA LEU A 186 -22.45 -1.27 0.22
C LEU A 186 -22.58 -2.43 -0.78
N MET A 187 -21.92 -3.56 -0.52
CA MET A 187 -21.98 -4.74 -1.41
C MET A 187 -23.36 -5.38 -1.44
N LEU A 188 -24.04 -5.44 -0.28
CA LEU A 188 -25.41 -5.95 -0.19
C LEU A 188 -26.36 -5.13 -1.05
N THR A 189 -26.23 -3.80 -1.04
CA THR A 189 -27.06 -2.90 -1.85
C THR A 189 -26.78 -3.06 -3.35
N GLN A 190 -25.55 -3.39 -3.72
CA GLN A 190 -25.14 -3.63 -5.11
C GLN A 190 -25.43 -5.06 -5.59
N GLY A 191 -25.95 -5.95 -4.74
CA GLY A 191 -26.17 -7.36 -5.06
C GLY A 191 -24.88 -8.14 -5.32
N GLN A 192 -23.74 -7.64 -4.84
CA GLN A 192 -22.43 -8.26 -5.05
C GLN A 192 -22.16 -9.32 -3.98
N THR A 193 -21.61 -10.45 -4.39
CA THR A 193 -21.17 -11.49 -3.45
C THR A 193 -19.78 -11.12 -2.91
N VAL A 194 -19.68 -10.90 -1.61
CA VAL A 194 -18.43 -10.56 -0.93
C VAL A 194 -18.09 -11.54 0.19
N ASP A 195 -16.82 -11.94 0.28
CA ASP A 195 -16.24 -12.70 1.37
C ASP A 195 -15.03 -11.95 1.93
N CYS A 196 -14.73 -12.11 3.22
CA CYS A 196 -13.57 -11.49 3.85
C CYS A 196 -12.86 -12.43 4.81
N GLU A 197 -11.56 -12.18 5.07
CA GLU A 197 -10.84 -12.84 6.16
C GLU A 197 -11.26 -12.30 7.53
N TYR A 198 -11.22 -10.98 7.72
CA TYR A 198 -11.64 -10.35 8.96
C TYR A 198 -12.74 -9.32 8.74
N PHE A 199 -13.87 -9.54 9.41
CA PHE A 199 -14.95 -8.57 9.48
C PHE A 199 -14.80 -7.68 10.70
N ILE A 200 -14.64 -6.37 10.47
CA ILE A 200 -14.43 -5.34 11.50
C ILE A 200 -15.58 -4.31 11.39
N PRO A 201 -16.75 -4.59 11.98
CA PRO A 201 -17.98 -3.81 11.72
C PRO A 201 -17.80 -2.30 11.93
N ASN A 202 -17.13 -1.91 13.02
CA ASN A 202 -16.95 -0.52 13.42
C ASN A 202 -15.57 0.05 13.03
N LEU A 203 -14.96 -0.44 11.93
CA LEU A 203 -13.67 0.09 11.47
C LEU A 203 -13.78 1.59 11.17
N ASN A 204 -12.95 2.41 11.82
CA ASN A 204 -12.96 3.86 11.66
C ASN A 204 -11.77 4.38 10.85
N HIS A 205 -10.57 3.83 11.10
CA HIS A 205 -9.36 4.20 10.37
C HIS A 205 -8.53 2.97 10.04
N TRP A 206 -7.87 3.01 8.89
CA TRP A 206 -6.93 1.99 8.46
C TRP A 206 -5.71 2.68 7.86
N LEU A 207 -4.55 2.09 8.09
CA LEU A 207 -3.30 2.52 7.50
C LEU A 207 -2.56 1.31 6.95
N THR A 208 -1.79 1.56 5.89
CA THR A 208 -0.85 0.60 5.32
C THR A 208 0.56 1.11 5.63
N GLU A 209 1.39 0.26 6.20
CA GLU A 209 2.75 0.58 6.67
C GLU A 209 3.60 1.22 5.57
N SER A 210 3.66 0.61 4.39
CA SER A 210 4.42 1.11 3.24
C SER A 210 3.95 2.49 2.75
N SER A 211 2.64 2.80 2.84
CA SER A 211 2.09 4.09 2.41
C SER A 211 2.62 5.26 3.23
N LEU A 212 3.13 5.00 4.43
CA LEU A 212 3.70 6.02 5.31
C LEU A 212 5.20 6.27 5.02
N TYR A 213 5.92 5.26 4.53
CA TYR A 213 7.37 5.34 4.37
C TYR A 213 7.78 5.98 3.04
N PRO A 214 8.36 7.20 3.03
CA PRO A 214 8.84 7.83 1.81
C PRO A 214 9.91 6.98 1.13
N PHE A 215 10.00 7.10 -0.19
CA PHE A 215 10.86 6.31 -1.09
C PHE A 215 10.52 4.82 -1.20
N ILE A 216 9.82 4.25 -0.21
CA ILE A 216 9.35 2.86 -0.24
C ILE A 216 7.98 2.78 -0.92
N GLY A 217 6.98 3.42 -0.32
CA GLY A 217 5.60 3.40 -0.79
C GLY A 217 4.98 4.80 -0.77
N GLY A 218 3.66 4.84 -0.92
CA GLY A 218 2.89 6.09 -1.03
C GLY A 218 1.88 6.03 -2.16
N ASP A 219 0.94 6.97 -2.12
CA ASP A 219 -0.05 7.18 -3.17
C ASP A 219 0.55 8.14 -4.22
N SER A 220 0.11 8.06 -5.47
CA SER A 220 0.58 8.97 -6.51
C SER A 220 -0.02 10.36 -6.35
N ILE A 221 0.67 11.39 -6.88
CA ILE A 221 0.13 12.75 -7.01
C ILE A 221 0.18 13.18 -8.48
N ASP A 222 -0.92 13.78 -8.94
CA ASP A 222 -1.07 14.26 -10.30
C ASP A 222 -0.28 15.55 -10.49
N ARG A 223 0.82 15.45 -11.24
CA ARG A 223 1.59 16.58 -11.75
C ARG A 223 1.86 16.39 -13.24
N PRO A 224 1.57 17.38 -14.09
CA PRO A 224 1.98 17.37 -15.50
C PRO A 224 3.51 17.22 -15.63
N GLU A 225 3.97 16.34 -16.52
CA GLU A 225 5.32 15.75 -16.54
C GLU A 225 6.49 16.70 -16.84
N GLU A 226 7.66 16.39 -16.24
CA GLU A 226 9.00 16.63 -16.82
C GLU A 226 10.07 15.60 -16.32
N PHE A 227 9.67 14.44 -15.79
CA PHE A 227 10.61 13.47 -15.18
C PHE A 227 10.40 12.02 -15.66
N SER A 228 11.50 11.24 -15.72
CA SER A 228 11.52 9.84 -16.18
C SER A 228 10.83 8.84 -15.24
N TRP A 229 10.50 9.24 -14.01
CA TRP A 229 9.73 8.45 -13.05
C TRP A 229 8.27 8.88 -13.12
N LYS A 230 7.48 8.12 -13.86
CA LYS A 230 6.27 8.63 -14.53
C LYS A 230 5.18 9.24 -13.64
N ARG A 231 5.17 9.04 -12.32
CA ARG A 231 4.36 9.83 -11.36
C ARG A 231 5.06 9.95 -10.00
N PRO A 232 5.21 11.17 -9.43
CA PRO A 232 5.68 11.34 -8.06
C PRO A 232 4.65 10.80 -7.06
N SER A 233 5.09 10.58 -5.82
CA SER A 233 4.25 10.09 -4.74
C SER A 233 4.07 11.13 -3.64
N ILE A 234 3.11 10.85 -2.77
CA ILE A 234 2.91 11.59 -1.54
C ILE A 234 2.70 10.61 -0.38
N ASN A 235 3.30 10.95 0.75
CA ASN A 235 3.12 10.25 2.01
C ASN A 235 2.38 11.18 2.96
N MET A 236 1.32 10.69 3.59
CA MET A 236 0.44 11.50 4.44
C MET A 236 1.05 11.71 5.84
N ILE A 237 2.24 12.31 5.88
CA ILE A 237 3.03 12.68 7.07
C ILE A 237 3.79 13.98 6.80
N LEU A 238 4.18 14.70 7.85
CA LEU A 238 5.07 15.85 7.73
C LEU A 238 6.50 15.38 7.37
N PRO A 239 7.28 16.16 6.60
CA PRO A 239 6.95 17.50 6.11
C PRO A 239 6.15 17.53 4.79
N TYR A 240 5.82 16.38 4.20
CA TYR A 240 5.19 16.33 2.87
C TYR A 240 3.74 16.81 2.90
N VAL A 241 2.91 16.28 3.81
CA VAL A 241 1.50 16.64 3.97
C VAL A 241 1.13 16.62 5.44
N ASN A 242 0.41 17.64 5.91
CA ASN A 242 -0.18 17.62 7.24
C ASN A 242 -1.30 16.55 7.28
N PRO A 243 -1.21 15.52 8.15
CA PRO A 243 -2.20 14.45 8.19
C PRO A 243 -3.52 14.90 8.83
N THR A 244 -4.31 15.70 8.11
CA THR A 244 -5.60 16.26 8.56
C THR A 244 -6.74 15.24 8.53
N PHE A 245 -6.54 14.08 7.90
CA PHE A 245 -7.47 12.94 7.91
C PHE A 245 -7.60 12.27 9.30
N LEU A 246 -6.99 12.85 10.34
CA LEU A 246 -7.00 12.41 11.73
C LEU A 246 -7.74 13.45 12.60
N PRO A 247 -9.09 13.53 12.56
CA PRO A 247 -9.85 14.51 13.32
C PRO A 247 -9.57 14.36 14.82
N GLY A 248 -9.16 15.45 15.47
CA GLY A 248 -8.91 15.49 16.92
C GLY A 248 -7.50 15.11 17.38
N SER A 249 -6.55 14.88 16.46
CA SER A 249 -5.13 14.75 16.83
C SER A 249 -4.50 16.14 17.02
N ASP A 250 -3.81 16.36 18.15
CA ASP A 250 -3.05 17.59 18.36
C ASP A 250 -1.78 17.62 17.49
N ASP A 251 -1.22 18.81 17.29
CA ASP A 251 -0.07 19.00 16.40
C ASP A 251 1.14 18.17 16.86
N LYS A 252 1.31 18.04 18.19
CA LYS A 252 2.36 17.24 18.83
C LYS A 252 2.28 15.76 18.47
N THR A 253 1.10 15.17 18.42
CA THR A 253 0.92 13.76 18.05
C THR A 253 1.13 13.54 16.55
N ARG A 254 0.74 14.49 15.69
CA ARG A 254 1.04 14.43 14.25
C ARG A 254 2.53 14.53 13.96
N ILE A 255 3.25 15.40 14.67
CA ILE A 255 4.72 15.49 14.62
C ILE A 255 5.36 14.19 15.13
N ARG A 256 4.86 13.63 16.25
CA ARG A 256 5.37 12.37 16.80
C ARG A 256 5.21 11.22 15.82
N LEU A 257 4.06 11.09 15.16
CA LEU A 257 3.84 10.10 14.10
C LEU A 257 4.85 10.32 12.97
N SER A 258 4.91 11.54 12.44
CA SER A 258 5.78 11.86 11.30
C SER A 258 7.24 11.55 11.61
N LYS A 259 7.70 11.90 12.82
CA LYS A 259 9.05 11.58 13.29
C LYS A 259 9.30 10.07 13.35
N ALA A 260 8.38 9.32 13.97
CA ALA A 260 8.50 7.88 14.06
C ALA A 260 8.56 7.21 12.68
N VAL A 261 7.71 7.66 11.76
CA VAL A 261 7.65 7.17 10.37
C VAL A 261 8.94 7.48 9.60
N LEU A 262 9.44 8.72 9.68
CA LEU A 262 10.68 9.11 8.99
C LEU A 262 11.91 8.39 9.56
N GLU A 263 12.01 8.27 10.89
CA GLU A 263 13.10 7.50 11.51
C GLU A 263 13.05 6.03 11.08
N ASN A 264 11.86 5.42 11.03
CA ASN A 264 11.69 4.05 10.55
C ASN A 264 12.08 3.89 9.08
N ALA A 265 11.60 4.79 8.21
CA ALA A 265 11.94 4.76 6.78
C ALA A 265 13.44 4.91 6.56
N ARG A 266 14.09 5.86 7.25
CA ARG A 266 15.55 6.04 7.21
C ARG A 266 16.27 4.76 7.62
N ASP A 267 15.88 4.14 8.73
CA ASP A 267 16.57 2.96 9.26
C ASP A 267 16.42 1.76 8.31
N ILE A 268 15.22 1.55 7.76
CA ILE A 268 14.97 0.50 6.76
C ILE A 268 15.77 0.75 5.47
N LEU A 269 15.74 1.97 4.93
CA LEU A 269 16.49 2.33 3.72
C LEU A 269 18.00 2.18 3.95
N ALA A 270 18.53 2.63 5.08
CA ALA A 270 19.95 2.48 5.42
C ALA A 270 20.36 1.00 5.56
N ALA A 271 19.48 0.15 6.09
CA ALA A 271 19.72 -1.30 6.13
C ALA A 271 19.75 -1.89 4.72
N LEU A 272 18.80 -1.52 3.85
CA LEU A 272 18.78 -1.94 2.44
C LEU A 272 20.04 -1.48 1.70
N GLU A 273 20.44 -0.21 1.88
CA GLU A 273 21.62 0.37 1.24
C GLU A 273 22.91 -0.35 1.64
N ARG A 274 23.08 -0.63 2.94
CA ARG A 274 24.23 -1.39 3.45
C ARG A 274 24.25 -2.81 2.89
N ARG A 275 23.14 -3.53 2.98
CA ARG A 275 23.08 -4.94 2.56
C ARG A 275 23.15 -5.08 1.04
N HIS A 276 22.64 -4.11 0.29
CA HIS A 276 22.80 -4.05 -1.15
C HIS A 276 24.27 -3.86 -1.55
N LEU A 277 24.98 -2.93 -0.91
CA LEU A 277 26.41 -2.74 -1.14
C LEU A 277 27.22 -3.99 -0.80
N GLU A 278 26.92 -4.65 0.31
CA GLU A 278 27.62 -5.86 0.74
C GLU A 278 27.33 -7.07 -0.16
N THR A 279 26.11 -7.20 -0.68
CA THR A 279 25.68 -8.35 -1.50
C THR A 279 26.04 -8.18 -2.99
N PHE A 280 25.87 -6.97 -3.52
CA PHE A 280 26.00 -6.68 -4.95
C PHE A 280 27.21 -5.79 -5.28
N THR A 281 28.03 -5.45 -4.29
CA THR A 281 29.23 -4.59 -4.43
C THR A 281 28.93 -3.21 -5.05
N THR A 282 27.66 -2.78 -4.99
CA THR A 282 27.21 -1.53 -5.60
C THR A 282 26.37 -0.71 -4.65
N ALA A 283 26.61 0.60 -4.60
CA ALA A 283 25.82 1.51 -3.78
C ALA A 283 24.37 1.59 -4.27
N LEU A 284 23.43 1.49 -3.33
CA LEU A 284 22.00 1.66 -3.62
C LEU A 284 21.65 3.16 -3.56
N THR A 285 21.81 3.84 -4.68
CA THR A 285 21.42 5.25 -4.84
C THR A 285 19.93 5.36 -5.21
N LEU A 286 19.37 6.57 -5.24
CA LEU A 286 18.02 6.79 -5.75
C LEU A 286 17.83 6.25 -7.17
N GLU A 287 18.80 6.42 -8.06
CA GLU A 287 18.76 5.87 -9.43
C GLU A 287 18.57 4.35 -9.45
N ARG A 288 19.17 3.68 -8.48
CA ARG A 288 19.22 2.22 -8.37
C ARG A 288 18.22 1.65 -7.38
N LEU A 289 17.34 2.48 -6.81
CA LEU A 289 16.43 2.07 -5.73
C LEU A 289 15.51 0.91 -6.16
N ALA A 290 15.20 0.81 -7.45
CA ALA A 290 14.45 -0.30 -8.04
C ALA A 290 15.20 -1.65 -8.01
N GLU A 291 16.49 -1.70 -7.71
CA GLU A 291 17.24 -2.95 -7.48
C GLU A 291 16.83 -3.60 -6.16
N ALA A 292 16.48 -2.80 -5.14
CA ALA A 292 16.04 -3.28 -3.84
C ALA A 292 14.51 -3.34 -3.68
N LEU A 293 13.76 -2.51 -4.40
CA LEU A 293 12.31 -2.35 -4.24
C LEU A 293 11.54 -2.66 -5.53
N TYR A 294 10.33 -3.25 -5.41
CA TYR A 294 9.48 -3.56 -6.58
C TYR A 294 8.97 -2.31 -7.29
N ARG A 295 8.52 -1.32 -6.53
CA ARG A 295 7.87 -0.11 -7.03
C ARG A 295 8.31 1.09 -6.19
N PRO A 296 9.60 1.44 -6.17
CA PRO A 296 10.07 2.56 -5.39
C PRO A 296 9.32 3.83 -5.77
N ARG A 297 9.11 4.69 -4.79
CA ARG A 297 8.37 5.93 -4.93
C ARG A 297 9.31 7.12 -4.79
N LEU A 298 8.88 8.29 -5.25
CA LEU A 298 9.64 9.52 -5.08
C LEU A 298 8.71 10.59 -4.52
N PRO A 299 8.88 10.96 -3.25
CA PRO A 299 8.04 11.99 -2.64
C PRO A 299 8.11 13.29 -3.43
N ASP A 300 6.95 13.90 -3.66
CA ASP A 300 6.86 15.17 -4.35
C ASP A 300 7.55 16.30 -3.56
N ARG A 301 8.41 17.06 -4.23
CA ARG A 301 9.08 18.27 -3.71
C ARG A 301 8.73 19.54 -4.48
N GLY A 302 7.72 19.48 -5.36
CA GLY A 302 7.40 20.60 -6.23
C GLY A 302 8.09 20.53 -7.59
N ARG A 303 7.94 21.60 -8.40
CA ARG A 303 8.45 21.64 -9.79
C ARG A 303 9.93 22.02 -9.91
N HIS A 304 10.45 22.72 -8.91
CA HIS A 304 11.76 23.37 -9.00
C HIS A 304 12.83 22.74 -8.11
N LEU A 305 12.44 21.83 -7.21
CA LEU A 305 13.36 21.02 -6.44
C LEU A 305 13.50 19.66 -7.14
N ARG A 306 14.74 19.31 -7.47
CA ARG A 306 15.08 18.04 -8.10
C ARG A 306 15.88 17.19 -7.13
N TYR A 307 15.67 15.88 -7.19
CA TYR A 307 16.50 14.93 -6.48
C TYR A 307 17.80 14.70 -7.28
N ASP A 308 18.92 14.69 -6.57
CA ASP A 308 20.17 14.11 -7.06
C ASP A 308 20.06 12.57 -6.95
N LEU A 309 20.00 11.91 -8.11
CA LEU A 309 19.79 10.46 -8.19
C LEU A 309 21.02 9.64 -7.74
N SER A 310 22.18 10.27 -7.58
CA SER A 310 23.40 9.63 -7.08
C SER A 310 23.43 9.49 -5.55
N VAL A 311 22.51 10.15 -4.85
CA VAL A 311 22.43 10.15 -3.38
C VAL A 311 21.54 8.99 -2.88
N PRO A 312 21.89 8.31 -1.78
CA PRO A 312 21.03 7.30 -1.17
C PRO A 312 19.71 7.87 -0.63
N ALA A 313 18.64 7.09 -0.68
CA ALA A 313 17.31 7.50 -0.23
C ALA A 313 17.28 7.86 1.25
N SER A 314 18.01 7.12 2.09
CA SER A 314 18.08 7.36 3.54
C SER A 314 18.61 8.75 3.89
N SER A 315 19.46 9.33 3.03
CA SER A 315 20.03 10.67 3.22
C SER A 315 18.95 11.76 3.05
N TYR A 316 18.07 11.61 2.07
CA TYR A 316 16.93 12.51 1.90
C TYR A 316 15.95 12.44 3.07
N VAL A 317 15.69 11.24 3.59
CA VAL A 317 14.83 11.07 4.78
C VAL A 317 15.48 11.72 6.02
N ALA A 318 16.81 11.71 6.13
CA ALA A 318 17.52 12.43 7.18
C ALA A 318 17.36 13.95 7.06
N ASP A 319 17.37 14.50 5.84
CA ASP A 319 17.04 15.92 5.61
C ASP A 319 15.59 16.24 5.96
N ASP A 320 14.66 15.36 5.62
CA ASP A 320 13.24 15.52 5.95
C ASP A 320 13.00 15.50 7.47
N LEU A 321 13.79 14.73 8.23
CA LEU A 321 13.81 14.77 9.70
C LEU A 321 14.29 16.13 10.23
N ASN A 322 15.34 16.71 9.63
CA ASN A 322 15.81 18.04 9.99
C ASN A 322 14.75 19.11 9.70
N GLN A 323 14.02 18.98 8.59
CA GLN A 323 12.90 19.87 8.25
C GLN A 323 11.76 19.72 9.27
N LEU A 324 11.40 18.49 9.64
CA LEU A 324 10.38 18.24 10.66
C LEU A 324 10.75 18.87 12.00
N GLN A 325 12.03 18.81 12.39
CA GLN A 325 12.51 19.46 13.61
C GLN A 325 12.28 20.98 13.57
N ARG A 326 12.54 21.64 12.44
CA ARG A 326 12.27 23.08 12.28
C ARG A 326 10.78 23.40 12.41
N ILE A 327 9.90 22.60 11.79
CA ILE A 327 8.44 22.74 11.91
C ILE A 327 8.02 22.64 13.38
N SER A 328 8.56 21.66 14.11
CA SER A 328 8.24 21.46 15.53
C SER A 328 8.70 22.61 16.44
N MET A 329 9.74 23.36 16.06
CA MET A 329 10.20 24.54 16.80
C MET A 329 9.30 25.75 16.56
N THR A 330 8.73 25.90 15.36
CA THR A 330 7.85 27.03 15.03
C THR A 330 6.54 26.99 15.83
N GLU A 331 6.01 25.81 16.13
CA GLU A 331 4.83 25.64 16.99
C GLU A 331 5.09 26.05 18.45
N VAL A 332 6.33 25.93 18.94
CA VAL A 332 6.71 26.38 20.29
C VAL A 332 6.71 27.91 20.39
N ILE A 333 7.00 28.61 19.29
CA ILE A 333 7.07 30.08 19.26
C ILE A 333 5.68 30.73 19.15
N HIS A 334 4.72 30.09 18.48
CA HIS A 334 3.35 30.60 18.33
C HIS A 334 2.40 30.17 19.46
N GLY A 335 2.87 29.37 20.42
CA GLY A 335 2.15 28.96 21.63
C GLY A 335 2.49 29.78 22.88
N LEU A 336 3.23 30.89 22.73
CA LEU A 336 3.41 31.98 23.69
C LEU A 336 2.59 33.19 23.22
#